data_AF-A0A4R8KSG8-F1
#
_entry.id   AF-A0A4R8KSG8-F1
#
_cell.length_a   1.000
_cell.length_b   1.000
_cell.length_c   1.000
_cell.angle_alpha   90.00
_cell.angle_beta   90.00
_cell.angle_gamma   90.00
#
_symmetry.space_group_name_H-M   'P 1'
#
loop_
_entity.id
_entity.type
_entity.pdbx_description
1 polymer ?
#
loop_
_entity_poly.entity_id
_entity_poly.type
_entity_poly.pdbx_seq_one_letter_code
_entity_poly.pdbx_strand_id
1 'polypeptide(L)'
;MNGFVPALGWTLLHFLWQGLLIGCATALAWAALRNARPEARYAIGCGALLASLAWPAAGLYLRLAGGDATGALFSSALLPAALLAPDSLPDLDLLLRAVVGVWALCAAVLAVRMALGMLWIERSARNTGATHPQLQTRLSRMAQHAGVGRPVRLRVLDNIASPLTAGIWRPMVLVPAALITGMPPHLLDALLAHELAHIRRHDYLINLLQNAIETLLFFHPAVWWISRGVRLEREHIADDFAARQLGEPRRLALALSELERLQFSTHHLAQAANGGDLMSRIKRLLRPAPQTLNWKAAVPLLALAGACLGIYGQAVAADSAPVLERRPIIDFGVCGKPVYPAASLQAKEEGTVNMSFDVNASGKVLGSSVVKSSGHPALDEAARSGIAKCTFKPALAGGKPVSASVKVQYVWSLN
;
A
#
# COMPACT_ATOMS: atom_id res chain seq x y z
N MET A 1 4.86 -26.27 -1.82
CA MET A 1 5.60 -25.00 -1.64
C MET A 1 5.66 -24.13 -2.92
N ASN A 2 5.04 -24.54 -4.04
CA ASN A 2 5.22 -23.87 -5.34
C ASN A 2 4.38 -22.60 -5.55
N GLY A 3 3.38 -22.30 -4.71
CA GLY A 3 2.51 -21.12 -4.87
C GLY A 3 2.94 -19.88 -4.08
N PHE A 4 3.92 -19.99 -3.17
CA PHE A 4 4.28 -18.87 -2.29
C PHE A 4 4.97 -17.71 -3.03
N VAL A 5 5.92 -18.03 -3.91
CA VAL A 5 6.68 -17.01 -4.64
C VAL A 5 5.78 -16.23 -5.61
N PRO A 6 4.91 -16.86 -6.41
CA PRO A 6 3.92 -16.14 -7.21
C PRO A 6 2.98 -15.28 -6.35
N ALA A 7 2.45 -15.81 -5.25
CA ALA A 7 1.55 -15.08 -4.36
C ALA A 7 2.21 -13.84 -3.74
N LEU A 8 3.48 -13.95 -3.32
CA LEU A 8 4.24 -12.83 -2.78
C LEU A 8 4.57 -11.80 -3.86
N GLY A 9 5.00 -12.24 -5.05
CA GLY A 9 5.30 -11.35 -6.18
C GLY A 9 4.10 -10.49 -6.59
N TRP A 10 2.92 -11.11 -6.70
CA TRP A 10 1.67 -10.36 -6.91
C TRP A 10 1.37 -9.41 -5.77
N THR A 11 1.58 -9.82 -4.52
CA THR A 11 1.35 -8.96 -3.35
C THR A 11 2.19 -7.70 -3.39
N LEU A 12 3.48 -7.82 -3.73
CA LEU A 12 4.38 -6.67 -3.90
C LEU A 12 3.90 -5.74 -5.02
N LEU A 13 3.46 -6.30 -6.15
CA LEU A 13 2.97 -5.51 -7.28
C LEU A 13 1.67 -4.77 -6.97
N HIS A 14 0.70 -5.44 -6.33
CA HIS A 14 -0.55 -4.80 -5.91
C HIS A 14 -0.31 -3.72 -4.84
N PHE A 15 0.76 -3.84 -4.05
CA PHE A 15 1.07 -2.82 -3.07
C PHE A 15 1.42 -1.46 -3.70
N LEU A 16 1.86 -1.41 -4.96
CA LEU A 16 2.17 -0.14 -5.65
C LEU A 16 0.97 0.82 -5.71
N TRP A 17 -0.21 0.30 -6.06
CA TRP A 17 -1.42 1.13 -6.07
C TRP A 17 -2.05 1.23 -4.68
N GLN A 18 -2.01 0.17 -3.86
CA GLN A 18 -2.55 0.21 -2.49
C GLN A 18 -1.83 1.26 -1.65
N GLY A 19 -0.50 1.29 -1.69
CA GLY A 19 0.31 2.28 -0.97
C GLY A 19 0.08 3.71 -1.48
N LEU A 20 -0.15 3.89 -2.79
CA LEU A 20 -0.55 5.19 -3.33
C LEU A 20 -1.91 5.66 -2.79
N LEU A 21 -2.89 4.77 -2.71
CA LEU A 21 -4.21 5.08 -2.14
C LEU A 21 -4.12 5.44 -0.66
N ILE A 22 -3.37 4.65 0.12
CA ILE A 22 -3.13 4.94 1.55
C ILE A 22 -2.43 6.30 1.68
N GLY A 23 -1.44 6.60 0.84
CA GLY A 23 -0.77 7.90 0.79
C GLY A 23 -1.74 9.06 0.53
N CYS A 24 -2.61 8.93 -0.47
CA CYS A 24 -3.59 9.95 -0.82
C CYS A 24 -4.63 10.16 0.30
N ALA A 25 -5.15 9.08 0.86
CA ALA A 25 -6.08 9.13 2.00
C ALA A 25 -5.43 9.82 3.21
N THR A 26 -4.17 9.50 3.50
CA THR A 26 -3.41 10.12 4.59
C THR A 26 -3.18 11.61 4.33
N ALA A 27 -2.86 11.99 3.09
CA ALA A 27 -2.71 13.40 2.71
C ALA A 27 -4.00 14.20 2.89
N LEU A 28 -5.15 13.64 2.49
CA LEU A 28 -6.46 14.24 2.72
C LEU A 28 -6.75 14.39 4.22
N ALA A 29 -6.49 13.34 5.00
CA ALA A 29 -6.72 13.34 6.44
C ALA A 29 -5.87 14.39 7.16
N TRP A 30 -4.56 14.50 6.84
CA TRP A 30 -3.69 15.54 7.39
C TRP A 30 -4.05 16.94 6.91
N ALA A 31 -4.52 17.10 5.67
CA ALA A 31 -5.02 18.38 5.16
C ALA A 31 -6.28 18.84 5.92
N ALA A 32 -7.23 17.93 6.15
CA ALA A 32 -8.44 18.20 6.92
C ALA A 32 -8.13 18.53 8.39
N LEU A 33 -7.13 17.84 8.96
CA LEU A 33 -6.72 17.99 10.36
C LEU A 33 -5.49 18.88 10.54
N ARG A 34 -5.20 19.78 9.60
CA ARG A 34 -4.01 20.65 9.62
C ARG A 34 -3.88 21.50 10.89
N ASN A 35 -5.03 21.90 11.45
CA ASN A 35 -5.15 22.72 12.67
C ASN A 35 -5.46 21.87 13.92
N ALA A 36 -5.58 20.56 13.77
CA ALA A 36 -5.75 19.66 14.91
C ALA A 36 -4.45 19.55 15.70
N ARG A 37 -4.53 18.98 16.89
CA ARG A 37 -3.35 18.74 17.72
C ARG A 37 -2.40 17.74 17.05
N PRO A 38 -1.07 17.87 17.21
CA PRO A 38 -0.08 16.95 16.64
C PRO A 38 -0.35 15.47 16.95
N GLU A 39 -0.92 15.17 18.13
CA GLU A 39 -1.26 13.81 18.55
C GLU A 39 -2.28 13.14 17.61
N ALA A 40 -3.26 13.88 17.10
CA ALA A 40 -4.26 13.35 16.18
C ALA A 40 -3.64 13.04 14.81
N ARG A 41 -2.81 13.95 14.30
CA ARG A 41 -2.08 13.76 13.03
C ARG A 41 -1.10 12.59 13.12
N TYR A 42 -0.40 12.48 14.24
CA TYR A 42 0.47 11.35 14.56
C TYR A 42 -0.29 10.02 14.56
N ALA A 43 -1.45 9.94 15.24
CA ALA A 43 -2.26 8.72 15.28
C ALA A 43 -2.71 8.26 13.89
N ILE A 44 -3.09 9.21 13.01
CA ILE A 44 -3.46 8.92 11.63
C ILE A 44 -2.27 8.38 10.84
N GLY A 45 -1.10 8.99 10.99
CA GLY A 45 0.12 8.50 10.34
C GLY A 45 0.50 7.09 10.81
N CYS A 46 0.43 6.81 12.11
CA CYS A 46 0.64 5.46 12.65
C CYS A 46 -0.38 4.45 12.10
N GLY A 47 -1.66 4.84 12.02
CA GLY A 47 -2.71 4.01 11.42
C GLY A 47 -2.46 3.72 9.94
N ALA A 48 -2.01 4.72 9.18
CA ALA A 48 -1.66 4.56 7.77
C ALA A 48 -0.45 3.63 7.56
N LEU A 49 0.57 3.70 8.43
CA LEU A 49 1.70 2.77 8.40
C LEU A 49 1.26 1.34 8.73
N LEU A 50 0.41 1.16 9.75
CA LEU A 50 -0.15 -0.16 10.08
C LEU A 50 -1.02 -0.72 8.94
N ALA A 51 -1.86 0.11 8.32
CA ALA A 51 -2.64 -0.27 7.15
C ALA A 51 -1.74 -0.67 5.97
N SER A 52 -0.62 0.02 5.77
CA SER A 52 0.38 -0.30 4.75
C SER A 52 1.01 -1.68 4.93
N LEU A 53 1.03 -2.21 6.15
CA LEU A 53 1.50 -3.58 6.43
C LEU A 53 0.34 -4.59 6.41
N ALA A 54 -0.79 -4.25 7.02
CA ALA A 54 -1.93 -5.15 7.20
C ALA A 54 -2.64 -5.49 5.90
N TRP A 55 -2.80 -4.53 4.98
CA TRP A 55 -3.48 -4.74 3.71
C TRP A 55 -2.77 -5.77 2.82
N PRO A 56 -1.46 -5.63 2.49
CA PRO A 56 -0.77 -6.64 1.69
C PRO A 56 -0.66 -7.99 2.41
N ALA A 57 -0.51 -7.99 3.74
CA ALA A 57 -0.47 -9.23 4.52
C ALA A 57 -1.81 -10.00 4.45
N ALA A 58 -2.94 -9.30 4.56
CA ALA A 58 -4.27 -9.90 4.38
C ALA A 58 -4.47 -10.43 2.95
N GLY A 59 -4.03 -9.65 1.94
CA GLY A 59 -4.08 -10.09 0.54
C GLY A 59 -3.25 -11.35 0.28
N LEU A 60 -2.04 -11.44 0.85
CA LEU A 60 -1.19 -12.62 0.78
C LEU A 60 -1.84 -13.82 1.48
N TYR A 61 -2.40 -13.64 2.68
CA TYR A 61 -3.09 -14.69 3.41
C TYR A 61 -4.26 -15.26 2.60
N LEU A 62 -5.10 -14.38 2.03
CA LEU A 62 -6.23 -14.79 1.20
C LEU A 62 -5.79 -15.54 -0.06
N ARG A 63 -4.68 -15.16 -0.68
CA ARG A 63 -4.10 -15.88 -1.84
C ARG A 63 -3.61 -17.27 -1.47
N LEU A 64 -2.93 -17.39 -0.34
CA LEU A 64 -2.43 -18.67 0.14
C LEU A 64 -3.57 -19.59 0.63
N ALA A 65 -4.67 -19.01 1.14
CA ALA A 65 -5.84 -19.76 1.59
C ALA A 65 -6.82 -20.14 0.46
N GLY A 66 -6.90 -19.33 -0.61
CA GLY A 66 -7.96 -19.40 -1.61
C GLY A 66 -7.60 -20.01 -2.96
N GLY A 67 -6.33 -20.32 -3.25
CA GLY A 67 -5.89 -20.91 -4.53
C GLY A 67 -6.18 -20.03 -5.76
N ASP A 68 -5.20 -19.24 -6.19
CA ASP A 68 -5.02 -18.56 -7.50
C ASP A 68 -6.19 -17.86 -8.23
N ALA A 69 -7.41 -17.78 -7.68
CA ALA A 69 -8.52 -17.08 -8.35
C ALA A 69 -8.31 -15.55 -8.42
N THR A 70 -7.51 -14.97 -7.51
CA THR A 70 -7.29 -13.51 -7.46
C THR A 70 -6.08 -13.02 -8.27
N GLY A 71 -5.21 -13.91 -8.74
CA GLY A 71 -4.08 -13.55 -9.62
C GLY A 71 -4.53 -13.26 -11.06
N ALA A 72 -5.61 -13.91 -11.51
CA ALA A 72 -6.19 -13.72 -12.83
C ALA A 72 -6.77 -12.32 -13.06
N LEU A 73 -7.22 -11.65 -11.98
CA LEU A 73 -7.85 -10.31 -12.00
C LEU A 73 -6.96 -9.18 -12.56
N PHE A 74 -5.63 -9.34 -12.56
CA PHE A 74 -4.71 -8.24 -12.91
C PHE A 74 -3.90 -8.48 -14.19
N SER A 75 -3.68 -9.73 -14.60
CA SER A 75 -3.11 -10.03 -15.93
C SER A 75 -3.99 -9.50 -17.07
N SER A 76 -5.30 -9.38 -16.84
CA SER A 76 -6.27 -8.87 -17.84
C SER A 76 -6.51 -7.36 -17.77
N ALA A 77 -6.13 -6.68 -16.68
CA ALA A 77 -6.55 -5.30 -16.40
C ALA A 77 -5.51 -4.21 -16.74
N LEU A 78 -4.20 -4.55 -16.72
CA LEU A 78 -3.14 -3.57 -16.89
C LEU A 78 -2.60 -3.43 -18.32
N LEU A 79 -2.90 -4.38 -19.22
CA LEU A 79 -2.36 -4.39 -20.58
C LEU A 79 -3.50 -4.56 -21.60
N PRO A 80 -3.63 -3.66 -22.59
CA PRO A 80 -4.47 -3.92 -23.75
C PRO A 80 -4.08 -5.27 -24.37
N ALA A 81 -5.05 -6.10 -24.73
CA ALA A 81 -4.80 -7.37 -25.42
C ALA A 81 -3.91 -7.23 -26.68
N ALA A 82 -3.84 -6.02 -27.25
CA ALA A 82 -2.99 -5.66 -28.38
C ALA A 82 -1.46 -5.61 -28.06
N LEU A 83 -1.06 -5.48 -26.80
CA LEU A 83 0.36 -5.53 -26.37
C LEU A 83 0.81 -6.96 -25.98
N LEU A 84 -0.12 -7.91 -25.90
CA LEU A 84 0.14 -9.33 -25.63
C LEU A 84 0.42 -10.08 -26.94
N ALA A 85 1.41 -9.62 -27.72
CA ALA A 85 2.01 -10.49 -28.73
C ALA A 85 2.69 -11.65 -27.97
N PRO A 86 2.22 -12.91 -28.11
CA PRO A 86 2.60 -14.02 -27.22
C PRO A 86 4.10 -14.36 -27.25
N ASP A 87 4.81 -13.92 -28.29
CA ASP A 87 6.20 -14.34 -28.56
C ASP A 87 7.28 -13.44 -27.93
N SER A 88 6.93 -12.41 -27.16
CA SER A 88 7.91 -11.40 -26.68
C SER A 88 7.86 -11.04 -25.20
N LEU A 89 6.92 -11.59 -24.42
CA LEU A 89 6.87 -11.37 -22.97
C LEU A 89 7.74 -12.41 -22.26
N PRO A 90 8.64 -12.00 -21.34
CA PRO A 90 9.34 -12.94 -20.48
C PRO A 90 8.32 -13.76 -19.68
N ASP A 91 8.64 -15.03 -19.42
CA ASP A 91 7.81 -15.91 -18.58
C ASP A 91 7.46 -15.17 -17.28
N LEU A 92 6.18 -14.89 -17.07
CA LEU A 92 5.69 -14.06 -15.97
C LEU A 92 6.13 -14.64 -14.62
N ASP A 93 6.22 -15.96 -14.54
CA ASP A 93 6.70 -16.65 -13.35
C ASP A 93 8.19 -16.40 -13.08
N LEU A 94 9.03 -16.30 -14.12
CA LEU A 94 10.43 -15.93 -13.98
C LEU A 94 10.59 -14.48 -13.50
N LEU A 95 9.78 -13.56 -14.04
CA LEU A 95 9.78 -12.16 -13.60
C LEU A 95 9.36 -12.05 -12.12
N LEU A 96 8.28 -12.72 -11.70
CA LEU A 96 7.82 -12.73 -10.32
C LEU A 96 8.88 -13.30 -9.37
N ARG A 97 9.53 -14.41 -9.75
CA ARG A 97 10.66 -14.99 -9.00
C ARG A 97 11.82 -14.01 -8.86
N ALA A 98 12.19 -13.29 -9.92
CA ALA A 98 13.24 -12.28 -9.89
C ALA A 98 12.89 -11.11 -8.98
N VAL A 99 11.65 -10.58 -9.07
CA VAL A 99 11.16 -9.49 -8.22
C VAL A 99 11.22 -9.89 -6.74
N VAL A 100 10.72 -11.08 -6.40
CA VAL A 100 10.76 -11.59 -5.02
C VAL A 100 12.19 -11.81 -4.55
N GLY A 101 13.07 -12.36 -5.40
CA GLY A 101 14.48 -12.58 -5.07
C GLY A 101 15.23 -11.28 -4.77
N VAL A 102 15.08 -10.26 -5.63
CA VAL A 102 15.69 -8.94 -5.43
C VAL A 102 15.12 -8.28 -4.18
N TRP A 103 13.80 -8.30 -4.00
CA TRP A 103 13.14 -7.76 -2.81
C TRP A 103 13.66 -8.42 -1.54
N ALA A 104 13.73 -9.76 -1.50
CA ALA A 104 14.17 -10.51 -0.33
C ALA A 104 15.65 -10.22 -0.01
N LEU A 105 16.51 -10.10 -1.02
CA LEU A 105 17.92 -9.73 -0.83
C LEU A 105 18.05 -8.33 -0.23
N CYS A 106 17.37 -7.34 -0.79
CA CYS A 106 17.38 -5.96 -0.28
C CYS A 106 16.83 -5.89 1.14
N ALA A 107 15.69 -6.52 1.40
CA ALA A 107 15.08 -6.57 2.72
C ALA A 107 16.00 -7.26 3.74
N ALA A 108 16.69 -8.35 3.37
CA ALA A 108 17.65 -9.03 4.24
C ALA A 108 18.84 -8.14 4.58
N VAL A 109 19.43 -7.44 3.60
CA VAL A 109 20.55 -6.51 3.83
C VAL A 109 20.14 -5.38 4.77
N LEU A 110 18.97 -4.77 4.55
CA LEU A 110 18.44 -3.72 5.42
C LEU A 110 18.10 -4.23 6.83
N ALA A 111 17.55 -5.43 6.95
CA ALA A 111 17.26 -6.07 8.23
C ALA A 111 18.55 -6.39 9.01
N VAL A 112 19.59 -6.89 8.35
CA VAL A 112 20.91 -7.12 8.96
C VAL A 112 21.50 -5.78 9.42
N ARG A 113 21.48 -4.74 8.60
CA ARG A 113 21.93 -3.39 8.99
C ARG A 113 21.18 -2.90 10.23
N MET A 114 19.86 -3.08 10.28
CA MET A 114 19.03 -2.72 11.43
C MET A 114 19.41 -3.51 12.68
N ALA A 115 19.58 -4.83 12.56
CA ALA A 115 19.97 -5.70 13.66
C ALA A 115 21.36 -5.35 14.21
N LEU A 116 22.33 -5.09 13.32
CA LEU A 116 23.67 -4.62 13.71
C LEU A 116 23.61 -3.26 14.43
N GLY A 117 22.75 -2.34 13.98
CA GLY A 117 22.52 -1.07 14.66
C GLY A 117 21.97 -1.25 16.07
N MET A 118 20.98 -2.15 16.25
CA MET A 118 20.43 -2.47 17.58
C MET A 118 21.46 -3.12 18.50
N LEU A 119 22.24 -4.07 17.97
CA LEU A 119 23.33 -4.72 18.71
C LEU A 119 24.42 -3.71 19.09
N TRP A 120 24.72 -2.75 18.23
CA TRP A 120 25.67 -1.67 18.54
C TRP A 120 25.15 -0.79 19.67
N ILE A 121 23.86 -0.40 19.66
CA ILE A 121 23.25 0.38 20.75
C ILE A 121 23.30 -0.42 22.06
N GLU A 122 22.93 -1.70 22.02
CA GLU A 122 22.92 -2.54 23.22
C GLU A 122 24.34 -2.79 23.77
N ARG A 123 25.33 -3.04 22.90
CA ARG A 123 26.73 -3.21 23.30
C ARG A 123 27.30 -1.91 23.86
N SER A 124 27.07 -0.78 23.19
CA SER A 124 27.51 0.54 23.67
C SER A 124 26.88 0.92 25.01
N ALA A 125 25.60 0.55 25.22
CA ALA A 125 24.91 0.73 26.49
C ALA A 125 25.47 -0.15 27.64
N ARG A 126 26.04 -1.31 27.31
CA ARG A 126 26.65 -2.26 28.27
C ARG A 126 28.12 -1.94 28.56
N ASN A 127 28.89 -1.51 27.56
CA ASN A 127 30.36 -1.44 27.63
C ASN A 127 30.93 -0.06 28.00
N THR A 128 30.17 1.04 27.93
CA THR A 128 30.80 2.37 27.98
C THR A 128 30.00 3.42 28.77
N GLY A 129 30.74 4.19 29.57
CA GLY A 129 30.31 5.47 30.12
C GLY A 129 30.57 5.62 31.63
N ALA A 130 31.42 6.59 31.99
CA ALA A 130 31.51 7.11 33.35
C ALA A 130 30.10 7.50 33.82
N THR A 131 29.67 6.94 34.94
CA THR A 131 28.36 7.28 35.50
C THR A 131 28.53 8.62 36.19
N HIS A 132 27.85 9.67 35.73
CA HIS A 132 27.81 10.97 36.43
C HIS A 132 26.68 10.94 37.47
N PRO A 133 26.96 10.73 38.77
CA PRO A 133 25.91 10.45 39.76
C PRO A 133 25.00 11.66 39.98
N GLN A 134 25.55 12.87 39.89
CA GLN A 134 24.80 14.12 40.00
C GLN A 134 23.81 14.29 38.84
N LEU A 135 24.26 14.03 37.60
CA LEU A 135 23.42 14.13 36.41
C LEU A 135 22.36 13.01 36.38
N GLN A 136 22.71 11.80 36.82
CA GLN A 136 21.75 10.70 37.01
C GLN A 136 20.66 11.08 38.03
N THR A 137 21.04 11.70 39.16
CA THR A 137 20.09 12.15 40.18
C THR A 137 19.16 13.22 39.63
N ARG A 138 19.70 14.18 38.86
CA ARG A 138 18.94 15.24 38.19
C ARG A 138 17.94 14.65 37.19
N LEU A 139 18.39 13.76 36.30
CA LEU A 139 17.52 13.05 35.35
C LEU A 139 16.43 12.27 36.05
N SER A 140 16.74 11.59 37.16
CA SER A 140 15.78 10.79 37.92
C SER A 140 14.65 11.66 38.48
N ARG A 141 14.96 12.86 39.00
CA ARG A 141 13.94 13.84 39.44
C ARG A 141 13.09 14.33 38.27
N MET A 142 13.70 14.64 37.13
CA MET A 142 12.98 15.06 35.93
C MET A 142 12.05 13.96 35.41
N ALA A 143 12.52 12.70 35.41
CA ALA A 143 11.73 11.54 35.00
C ALA A 143 10.50 11.34 35.89
N GLN A 144 10.64 11.54 37.21
CA GLN A 144 9.52 11.51 38.15
C GLN A 144 8.49 12.61 37.85
N HIS A 145 8.93 13.86 37.67
CA HIS A 145 8.02 14.96 37.29
C HIS A 145 7.38 14.78 35.90
N ALA A 146 8.07 14.09 35.00
CA ALA A 146 7.53 13.71 33.70
C ALA A 146 6.50 12.58 33.79
N GLY A 147 6.34 11.91 34.93
CA GLY A 147 5.45 10.77 35.10
C GLY A 147 6.01 9.48 34.49
N VAL A 148 7.33 9.34 34.37
CA VAL A 148 7.98 8.10 33.95
C VAL A 148 8.11 7.18 35.16
N GLY A 149 7.29 6.14 35.22
CA GLY A 149 7.25 5.21 36.36
C GLY A 149 8.41 4.21 36.44
N ARG A 150 9.28 4.16 35.41
CA ARG A 150 10.43 3.25 35.36
C ARG A 150 11.74 4.00 35.61
N PRO A 151 12.74 3.39 36.26
CA PRO A 151 14.05 4.02 36.44
C PRO A 151 14.74 4.20 35.08
N VAL A 152 15.05 5.46 34.74
CA VAL A 152 15.76 5.83 33.51
C VAL A 152 17.26 5.93 33.80
N ARG A 153 18.08 5.21 33.03
CA ARG A 153 19.54 5.25 33.17
C ARG A 153 20.15 6.31 32.25
N LEU A 154 21.13 7.05 32.74
CA LEU A 154 21.92 7.97 31.92
C LEU A 154 23.28 7.35 31.60
N ARG A 155 23.68 7.42 30.33
CA ARG A 155 25.03 7.03 29.87
C ARG A 155 25.64 8.16 29.06
N VAL A 156 26.93 8.36 29.24
CA VAL A 156 27.70 9.35 28.49
C VAL A 156 28.55 8.64 27.46
N LEU A 157 28.46 9.09 26.21
CA LEU A 157 29.22 8.54 25.09
C LEU A 157 30.00 9.65 24.39
N ASP A 158 31.20 9.35 23.95
CA ASP A 158 32.07 10.32 23.28
C ASP A 158 31.77 10.45 21.78
N ASN A 159 31.26 9.38 21.15
CA ASN A 159 31.14 9.26 19.70
C ASN A 159 29.69 9.28 19.19
N ILE A 160 28.86 10.18 19.72
CA ILE A 160 27.48 10.39 19.27
C ILE A 160 27.19 11.89 19.04
N ALA A 161 26.44 12.22 18.00
CA ALA A 161 26.18 13.60 17.59
C ALA A 161 24.96 14.23 18.30
N SER A 162 24.02 13.42 18.78
CA SER A 162 22.80 13.87 19.46
C SER A 162 22.49 13.00 20.68
N PRO A 163 21.71 13.51 21.64
CA PRO A 163 21.07 12.65 22.63
C PRO A 163 20.25 11.58 21.93
N LEU A 164 20.23 10.37 22.50
CA LEU A 164 19.47 9.24 21.98
C LEU A 164 18.79 8.51 23.12
N THR A 165 17.51 8.19 22.93
CA THR A 165 16.77 7.30 23.82
C THR A 165 16.84 5.86 23.33
N ALA A 166 17.13 4.94 24.24
CA ALA A 166 17.26 3.51 23.93
C ALA A 166 16.67 2.63 25.04
N GLY A 167 16.42 1.36 24.71
CA GLY A 167 16.04 0.33 25.66
C GLY A 167 14.52 0.14 25.81
N ILE A 168 14.03 -1.04 25.44
CA ILE A 168 12.62 -1.45 25.51
C ILE A 168 12.17 -1.65 26.97
N TRP A 169 12.94 -2.48 27.69
CA TRP A 169 12.60 -2.90 29.06
C TRP A 169 13.27 -2.04 30.13
N ARG A 170 14.42 -1.45 29.80
CA ARG A 170 15.23 -0.60 30.68
C ARG A 170 15.55 0.70 29.92
N PRO A 171 14.69 1.72 30.02
CA PRO A 171 14.88 2.95 29.27
C PRO A 171 16.17 3.64 29.70
N MET A 172 16.92 4.13 28.72
CA MET A 172 18.14 4.87 28.93
C MET A 172 18.24 6.07 28.00
N VAL A 173 18.88 7.12 28.49
CA VAL A 173 19.25 8.31 27.73
C VAL A 173 20.75 8.29 27.55
N LEU A 174 21.18 8.23 26.29
CA LEU A 174 22.56 8.36 25.87
C LEU A 174 22.83 9.83 25.59
N VAL A 175 23.80 10.43 26.27
CA VAL A 175 24.13 11.85 26.15
C VAL A 175 25.56 11.99 25.62
N PRO A 176 25.80 12.78 24.55
CA PRO A 176 27.14 13.09 24.10
C PRO A 176 27.95 13.82 25.19
N ALA A 177 29.21 13.42 25.40
CA ALA A 177 30.12 14.12 26.32
C ALA A 177 30.26 15.62 25.97
N ALA A 178 30.25 15.94 24.67
CA ALA A 178 30.29 17.31 24.16
C ALA A 178 29.12 18.19 24.64
N LEU A 179 27.93 17.62 24.90
CA LEU A 179 26.81 18.39 25.44
C LEU A 179 26.98 18.69 26.92
N ILE A 180 27.63 17.80 27.66
CA ILE A 180 27.86 17.99 29.10
C ILE A 180 28.87 19.11 29.33
N THR A 181 29.91 19.19 28.48
CA THR A 181 30.96 20.21 28.58
C THR A 181 30.62 21.51 27.85
N GLY A 182 29.91 21.43 26.72
CA GLY A 182 29.66 22.55 25.82
C GLY A 182 28.33 23.28 26.01
N MET A 183 27.42 22.77 26.84
CA MET A 183 26.07 23.35 27.00
C MET A 183 25.79 23.79 28.44
N PRO A 184 25.18 24.97 28.67
CA PRO A 184 24.70 25.38 29.98
C PRO A 184 23.75 24.35 30.61
N PRO A 185 23.81 24.09 31.93
CA PRO A 185 23.03 23.03 32.56
C PRO A 185 21.52 23.19 32.39
N HIS A 186 21.03 24.42 32.31
CA HIS A 186 19.62 24.69 32.13
C HIS A 186 19.15 24.36 30.70
N LEU A 187 19.99 24.51 29.67
CA LEU A 187 19.65 24.10 28.30
C LEU A 187 19.73 22.58 28.14
N LEU A 188 20.69 21.94 28.81
CA LEU A 188 20.77 20.49 28.87
C LEU A 188 19.50 19.87 29.49
N ASP A 189 18.96 20.46 30.56
CA ASP A 189 17.66 20.04 31.11
C ASP A 189 16.54 20.08 30.07
N ALA A 190 16.54 21.08 29.19
CA ALA A 190 15.49 21.20 28.18
C ALA A 190 15.56 20.05 27.17
N LEU A 191 16.75 19.64 26.76
CA LEU A 191 16.96 18.46 25.91
C LEU A 191 16.62 17.17 26.65
N LEU A 192 17.01 17.03 27.92
CA LEU A 192 16.66 15.84 28.71
C LEU A 192 15.15 15.71 28.91
N ALA A 193 14.43 16.82 29.11
CA ALA A 193 12.96 16.82 29.17
C ALA A 193 12.32 16.36 27.85
N HIS A 194 12.91 16.74 26.71
CA HIS A 194 12.52 16.27 25.39
C HIS A 194 12.73 14.76 25.23
N GLU A 195 13.91 14.25 25.59
CA GLU A 195 14.19 12.80 25.55
C GLU A 195 13.29 11.99 26.51
N LEU A 196 12.98 12.53 27.68
CA LEU A 196 12.04 11.90 28.62
C LEU A 196 10.62 11.82 28.03
N ALA A 197 10.22 12.76 27.16
CA ALA A 197 8.94 12.69 26.45
C ALA A 197 8.86 11.44 25.56
N HIS A 198 9.95 11.12 24.84
CA HIS A 198 10.04 9.92 24.01
C HIS A 198 9.95 8.63 24.84
N ILE A 199 10.61 8.60 26.01
CA ILE A 199 10.54 7.46 26.93
C ILE A 199 9.12 7.28 27.45
N ARG A 200 8.47 8.36 27.91
CA ARG A 200 7.09 8.31 28.43
C ARG A 200 6.10 7.78 27.38
N ARG A 201 6.25 8.22 26.13
CA ARG A 201 5.37 7.84 25.03
C ARG A 201 5.75 6.51 24.37
N HIS A 202 6.80 5.85 24.84
CA HIS A 202 7.31 4.58 24.27
C HIS A 202 7.62 4.70 22.77
N ASP A 203 8.13 5.86 22.35
CA ASP A 203 8.37 6.19 20.94
C ASP A 203 9.35 5.24 20.24
N TYR A 204 10.16 4.50 21.01
CA TYR A 204 11.03 3.45 20.51
C TYR A 204 10.26 2.33 19.79
N LEU A 205 9.05 1.97 20.24
CA LEU A 205 8.23 0.93 19.61
C LEU A 205 7.79 1.37 18.21
N ILE A 206 7.36 2.62 18.12
CA ILE A 206 6.94 3.21 16.84
C ILE A 206 8.14 3.46 15.93
N ASN A 207 9.33 3.75 16.49
CA ASN A 207 10.56 3.78 15.71
C ASN A 207 10.94 2.41 15.14
N LEU A 208 10.82 1.35 15.95
CA LEU A 208 11.04 -0.03 15.51
C LEU A 208 10.06 -0.43 14.40
N LEU A 209 8.77 -0.12 14.59
CA LEU A 209 7.73 -0.37 13.60
C LEU A 209 8.00 0.40 12.29
N GLN A 210 8.34 1.69 12.35
CA GLN A 210 8.70 2.48 11.17
C GLN A 210 9.89 1.88 10.44
N ASN A 211 10.97 1.54 11.15
CA ASN A 211 12.15 0.94 10.53
C ASN A 211 11.83 -0.42 9.88
N ALA A 212 10.98 -1.25 10.51
CA ALA A 212 10.54 -2.51 9.93
C ALA A 212 9.71 -2.30 8.65
N ILE A 213 8.78 -1.34 8.67
CA ILE A 213 7.96 -0.98 7.51
C ILE A 213 8.82 -0.40 6.39
N GLU A 214 9.71 0.55 6.68
CA GLU A 214 10.67 1.12 5.72
C GLU A 214 11.59 0.03 5.14
N THR A 215 11.94 -0.99 5.92
CA THR A 215 12.75 -2.14 5.45
C THR A 215 11.99 -3.03 4.49
N LEU A 216 10.71 -3.34 4.79
CA LEU A 216 9.89 -4.22 3.95
C LEU A 216 9.36 -3.51 2.70
N LEU A 217 9.07 -2.22 2.80
CA LEU A 217 8.45 -1.40 1.76
C LEU A 217 9.40 -0.32 1.24
N PHE A 218 10.70 -0.60 1.25
CA PHE A 218 11.78 0.34 0.91
C PHE A 218 11.62 1.00 -0.47
N PHE A 219 10.92 0.35 -1.40
CA PHE A 219 10.70 0.82 -2.76
C PHE A 219 9.55 1.82 -2.89
N HIS A 220 8.71 1.99 -1.86
CA HIS A 220 7.45 2.74 -2.00
C HIS A 220 7.54 4.19 -1.47
N PRO A 221 7.51 5.22 -2.34
CA PRO A 221 7.72 6.61 -1.93
C PRO A 221 6.64 7.16 -0.98
N ALA A 222 5.38 6.73 -1.12
CA ALA A 222 4.32 7.16 -0.20
C ALA A 222 4.56 6.68 1.25
N VAL A 223 5.16 5.49 1.43
CA VAL A 223 5.47 4.95 2.77
C VAL A 223 6.58 5.80 3.42
N TRP A 224 7.62 6.14 2.66
CA TRP A 224 8.67 7.07 3.11
C TRP A 224 8.11 8.43 3.49
N TRP A 225 7.18 8.96 2.70
CA TRP A 225 6.52 10.24 2.98
C TRP A 225 5.68 10.18 4.26
N ILE A 226 4.85 9.14 4.44
CA ILE A 226 4.07 8.93 5.67
C ILE A 226 5.00 8.79 6.87
N SER A 227 6.04 7.95 6.76
CA SER A 227 7.00 7.71 7.84
C SER A 227 7.73 9.01 8.24
N ARG A 228 8.16 9.81 7.26
CA ARG A 228 8.73 11.14 7.54
C ARG A 228 7.74 12.04 8.26
N GLY A 229 6.47 12.06 7.84
CA GLY A 229 5.44 12.84 8.53
C GLY A 229 5.22 12.37 9.97
N VAL A 230 5.14 11.06 10.22
CA VAL A 230 5.05 10.49 11.59
C VAL A 230 6.24 10.91 12.44
N ARG A 231 7.46 10.88 11.88
CA ARG A 231 8.68 11.35 12.55
C ARG A 231 8.56 12.82 12.95
N LEU A 232 8.12 13.70 12.03
CA LEU A 232 7.94 15.12 12.31
C LEU A 232 6.90 15.38 13.40
N GLU A 233 5.73 14.74 13.32
CA GLU A 233 4.69 14.88 14.35
C GLU A 233 5.17 14.37 15.72
N ARG A 234 5.98 13.31 15.73
CA ARG A 234 6.59 12.78 16.97
C ARG A 234 7.52 13.80 17.63
N GLU A 235 8.40 14.44 16.87
CA GLU A 235 9.25 15.51 17.38
C GLU A 235 8.41 16.69 17.90
N HIS A 236 7.33 17.04 17.20
CA HIS A 236 6.42 18.11 17.61
C HIS A 236 5.73 17.81 18.95
N ILE A 237 5.26 16.59 19.16
CA ILE A 237 4.65 16.18 20.44
C ILE A 237 5.69 16.22 21.56
N ALA A 238 6.91 15.76 21.31
CA ALA A 238 8.00 15.78 22.29
C ALA A 238 8.42 17.22 22.66
N ASP A 239 8.51 18.11 21.67
CA ASP A 239 8.76 19.54 21.88
C ASP A 239 7.66 20.20 22.72
N ASP A 240 6.39 19.95 22.38
CA ASP A 240 5.25 20.54 23.10
C ASP A 240 5.19 20.03 24.55
N PHE A 241 5.54 18.75 24.77
CA PHE A 241 5.65 18.18 26.10
C PHE A 241 6.77 18.82 26.93
N ALA A 242 7.98 18.91 26.36
CA ALA A 242 9.13 19.51 27.05
C ALA A 242 8.89 21.00 27.36
N ALA A 243 8.34 21.75 26.40
CA ALA A 243 7.99 23.16 26.59
C ALA A 243 6.96 23.36 27.72
N ARG A 244 5.92 22.51 27.79
CA ARG A 244 4.92 22.55 28.88
C ARG A 244 5.52 22.18 30.23
N GLN A 245 6.39 21.17 30.28
CA GLN A 245 7.02 20.72 31.51
C GLN A 245 7.96 21.77 32.10
N LEU A 246 8.72 22.46 31.24
CA LEU A 246 9.68 23.49 31.66
C LEU A 246 9.01 24.86 31.91
N GLY A 247 7.80 25.07 31.40
CA GLY A 247 7.10 26.36 31.44
C GLY A 247 7.69 27.43 30.50
N GLU A 248 8.76 27.11 29.76
CA GLU A 248 9.55 28.07 28.98
C GLU A 248 9.88 27.52 27.57
N PRO A 249 9.02 27.74 26.55
CA PRO A 249 9.27 27.25 25.19
C PRO A 249 10.53 27.86 24.55
N ARG A 250 10.89 29.09 24.93
CA ARG A 250 12.11 29.77 24.46
C ARG A 250 13.38 29.04 24.90
N ARG A 251 13.38 28.48 26.10
CA ARG A 251 14.52 27.72 26.64
C ARG A 251 14.79 26.46 25.82
N LEU A 252 13.74 25.76 25.40
CA LEU A 252 13.86 24.62 24.49
C LEU A 252 14.37 25.05 23.11
N ALA A 253 13.84 26.14 22.55
CA ALA A 253 14.30 26.67 21.26
C ALA A 253 15.80 27.05 21.29
N LEU A 254 16.27 27.67 22.38
CA LEU A 254 17.69 27.96 22.59
C LEU A 254 18.51 26.68 22.71
N ALA A 255 18.05 25.68 23.48
CA ALA A 255 18.73 24.40 23.62
C ALA A 255 18.88 23.66 22.29
N LEU A 256 17.84 23.70 21.43
CA LEU A 256 17.88 23.13 20.08
C LEU A 256 18.88 23.88 19.18
N SER A 257 18.93 25.21 19.25
CA SER A 257 19.90 26.03 18.51
C SER A 257 21.35 25.78 18.96
N GLU A 258 21.58 25.59 20.26
CA GLU A 258 22.89 25.24 20.81
C GLU A 258 23.31 23.83 20.41
N LEU A 259 22.38 22.86 20.43
CA LEU A 259 22.61 21.51 19.92
C LEU A 259 23.01 21.53 18.45
N GLU A 260 22.28 22.31 17.64
CA GLU A 260 22.59 22.51 16.23
C GLU A 260 24.01 23.04 16.05
N ARG A 261 24.38 24.10 16.77
CA ARG A 261 25.73 24.69 16.70
C ARG A 261 26.84 23.66 17.01
N LEU A 262 26.64 22.85 18.04
CA LEU A 262 27.61 21.80 18.43
C LEU A 262 27.70 20.66 17.40
N GLN A 263 26.59 20.35 16.71
CA GLN A 263 26.58 19.34 15.64
C GLN A 263 27.28 19.82 14.37
N PHE A 264 27.05 21.07 13.95
CA PHE A 264 27.70 21.65 12.76
C PHE A 264 29.23 21.68 12.86
N SER A 265 29.79 21.81 14.06
CA SER A 265 31.24 21.77 14.26
C SER A 265 31.89 20.40 13.99
N THR A 266 31.11 19.33 13.79
CA THR A 266 31.63 17.94 13.73
C THR A 266 31.41 17.21 12.40
N HIS A 267 30.46 17.63 11.53
CA HIS A 267 30.09 16.84 10.33
C HIS A 267 29.76 17.71 9.10
N HIS A 268 30.67 17.78 8.13
CA HIS A 268 30.55 18.68 6.95
C HIS A 268 29.98 18.06 5.66
N LEU A 269 29.66 16.76 5.58
CA LEU A 269 29.43 16.10 4.26
C LEU A 269 28.04 15.49 4.01
N ALA A 270 27.11 15.44 4.99
CA ALA A 270 25.79 14.79 4.81
C ALA A 270 24.58 15.70 5.11
N GLN A 271 24.75 17.02 5.06
CA GLN A 271 23.92 17.97 5.81
C GLN A 271 22.83 18.72 5.02
N ALA A 272 22.58 18.37 3.76
CA ALA A 272 21.59 19.11 2.96
C ALA A 272 20.12 18.75 3.30
N ALA A 273 19.86 17.61 3.94
CA ALA A 273 18.49 17.10 4.09
C ALA A 273 17.84 17.32 5.48
N ASN A 274 18.62 17.36 6.56
CA ASN A 274 18.08 17.36 7.94
C ASN A 274 18.00 18.74 8.62
N GLY A 275 18.74 19.75 8.16
CA GLY A 275 18.76 21.09 8.80
C GLY A 275 17.42 21.84 8.70
N GLY A 276 16.63 21.58 7.65
CA GLY A 276 15.31 22.21 7.46
C GLY A 276 14.30 21.83 8.54
N ASP A 277 14.38 20.60 9.06
CA ASP A 277 13.43 20.08 10.05
C ASP A 277 13.68 20.73 11.43
N LEU A 278 14.92 21.00 11.83
CA LEU A 278 15.24 21.63 13.13
C LEU A 278 14.84 23.11 13.18
N MET A 279 15.16 23.87 12.15
CA MET A 279 14.75 25.28 12.04
C MET A 279 13.21 25.40 12.06
N SER A 280 12.50 24.46 11.44
CA SER A 280 11.03 24.42 11.48
C SER A 280 10.48 24.25 12.91
N ARG A 281 11.14 23.43 13.74
CA ARG A 281 10.79 23.21 15.15
C ARG A 281 11.04 24.45 16.00
N ILE A 282 12.22 25.08 15.85
CA ILE A 282 12.56 26.33 16.54
C ILE A 282 11.55 27.42 16.20
N LYS A 283 11.22 27.59 14.91
CA LYS A 283 10.21 28.55 14.46
C LYS A 283 8.83 28.25 15.06
N ARG A 284 8.41 26.99 15.09
CA ARG A 284 7.13 26.56 15.67
C ARG A 284 7.03 26.88 17.17
N LEU A 285 8.12 26.67 17.93
CA LEU A 285 8.18 26.98 19.36
C LEU A 285 8.12 28.48 19.66
N LEU A 286 8.75 29.31 18.82
CA LEU A 286 8.82 30.76 19.02
C LEU A 286 7.60 31.51 18.47
N ARG A 287 7.07 31.05 17.32
CA ARG A 287 5.96 31.68 16.61
C ARG A 287 5.06 30.59 15.99
N PRO A 288 4.09 30.07 16.75
CA PRO A 288 3.11 29.13 16.20
C PRO A 288 2.24 29.86 15.17
N ALA A 289 2.46 29.54 13.90
CA ALA A 289 1.67 30.08 12.79
C ALA A 289 0.76 28.98 12.21
N PRO A 290 -0.46 29.31 11.76
CA PRO A 290 -1.32 28.35 11.08
C PRO A 290 -0.67 27.85 9.79
N GLN A 291 -0.78 26.55 9.52
CA GLN A 291 -0.20 25.94 8.32
C GLN A 291 -1.08 26.26 7.10
N THR A 292 -0.48 26.78 6.03
CA THR A 292 -1.17 27.08 4.77
C THR A 292 -1.26 25.82 3.90
N LEU A 293 -2.43 25.57 3.31
CA LEU A 293 -2.67 24.41 2.45
C LEU A 293 -2.20 24.67 1.01
N ASN A 294 -1.22 23.90 0.54
CA ASN A 294 -0.81 23.93 -0.87
C ASN A 294 -1.62 22.92 -1.69
N TRP A 295 -2.91 23.21 -1.89
CA TRP A 295 -3.87 22.33 -2.57
C TRP A 295 -3.47 21.96 -4.01
N LYS A 296 -2.68 22.81 -4.68
CA LYS A 296 -2.18 22.58 -6.04
C LYS A 296 -1.33 21.32 -6.16
N ALA A 297 -0.61 20.94 -5.10
CA ALA A 297 0.17 19.70 -5.07
C ALA A 297 -0.68 18.43 -4.86
N ALA A 298 -1.90 18.57 -4.31
CA ALA A 298 -2.76 17.44 -3.96
C ALA A 298 -3.64 16.96 -5.14
N VAL A 299 -4.02 17.87 -6.05
CA VAL A 299 -4.89 17.58 -7.21
C VAL A 299 -4.36 16.46 -8.12
N PRO A 300 -3.09 16.47 -8.61
CA PRO A 300 -2.62 15.42 -9.52
C PRO A 300 -2.52 14.05 -8.84
N LEU A 301 -2.18 14.01 -7.55
CA LEU A 301 -2.10 12.78 -6.76
C LEU A 301 -3.47 12.14 -6.57
N LEU A 302 -4.49 12.95 -6.28
CA LEU A 302 -5.87 12.48 -6.14
C LEU A 302 -6.47 12.00 -7.47
N ALA A 303 -6.16 12.69 -8.57
CA ALA A 303 -6.58 12.27 -9.89
C ALA A 303 -5.97 10.91 -10.28
N LEU A 304 -4.68 10.71 -10.00
CA LEU A 304 -3.99 9.44 -10.26
C LEU A 304 -4.57 8.29 -9.41
N ALA A 305 -4.80 8.53 -8.12
CA ALA A 305 -5.44 7.56 -7.22
C ALA A 305 -6.86 7.18 -7.70
N GLY A 306 -7.66 8.17 -8.10
CA GLY A 306 -9.00 7.95 -8.65
C GLY A 306 -8.99 7.12 -9.93
N ALA A 307 -8.04 7.37 -10.84
CA ALA A 307 -7.86 6.58 -12.04
C ALA A 307 -7.51 5.11 -11.73
N CYS A 308 -6.58 4.85 -10.79
CA CYS A 308 -6.24 3.50 -10.36
C CYS A 308 -7.44 2.74 -9.76
N LEU A 309 -8.26 3.41 -8.93
CA LEU A 309 -9.49 2.84 -8.36
C LEU A 309 -10.52 2.51 -9.44
N GLY A 310 -10.70 3.40 -10.43
CA GLY A 310 -11.61 3.18 -11.55
C GLY A 310 -11.22 1.96 -12.37
N ILE A 311 -9.93 1.81 -12.68
CA ILE A 311 -9.41 0.65 -13.41
C ILE A 311 -9.61 -0.65 -12.59
N TYR A 312 -9.33 -0.61 -11.28
CA TYR A 312 -9.55 -1.77 -10.41
C TYR A 312 -11.04 -2.18 -10.35
N GLY A 313 -11.95 -1.22 -10.22
CA GLY A 313 -13.40 -1.49 -10.21
C GLY A 313 -13.89 -2.16 -11.50
N GLN A 314 -13.38 -1.72 -12.66
CA GLN A 314 -13.69 -2.31 -13.97
C GLN A 314 -13.17 -3.76 -14.08
N ALA A 315 -11.98 -4.04 -13.54
CA ALA A 315 -11.39 -5.38 -13.57
C ALA A 315 -12.16 -6.39 -12.70
N VAL A 316 -12.56 -5.98 -11.49
CA VAL A 316 -13.35 -6.84 -10.57
C VAL A 316 -14.76 -7.09 -11.14
N ALA A 317 -15.36 -6.09 -11.79
CA ALA A 317 -16.65 -6.24 -12.44
C ALA A 317 -16.60 -7.23 -13.64
N ALA A 318 -15.51 -7.24 -14.41
CA ALA A 318 -15.35 -8.12 -15.57
C ALA A 318 -15.22 -9.61 -15.19
N ASP A 319 -14.59 -9.91 -14.04
CA ASP A 319 -14.35 -11.29 -13.57
C ASP A 319 -15.51 -11.86 -12.73
N SER A 320 -16.49 -11.02 -12.39
CA SER A 320 -17.73 -11.45 -11.73
C SER A 320 -18.70 -12.13 -12.70
N ALA A 321 -18.35 -12.25 -14.00
CA ALA A 321 -19.14 -13.00 -14.96
C ALA A 321 -19.05 -14.51 -14.66
N PRO A 322 -20.18 -15.21 -14.49
CA PRO A 322 -20.15 -16.62 -14.14
C PRO A 322 -19.46 -17.45 -15.23
N VAL A 323 -18.43 -18.20 -14.85
CA VAL A 323 -17.79 -19.19 -15.74
C VAL A 323 -18.80 -20.28 -16.07
N LEU A 324 -19.16 -20.39 -17.34
CA LEU A 324 -20.12 -21.40 -17.80
C LEU A 324 -19.42 -22.77 -17.88
N GLU A 325 -19.84 -23.71 -17.05
CA GLU A 325 -19.43 -25.13 -17.11
C GLU A 325 -19.92 -25.77 -18.41
N ARG A 326 -21.11 -25.36 -18.86
CA ARG A 326 -21.72 -25.83 -20.11
C ARG A 326 -22.38 -24.67 -20.83
N ARG A 327 -22.09 -24.54 -22.13
CA ARG A 327 -22.77 -23.59 -23.02
C ARG A 327 -24.16 -24.12 -23.40
N PRO A 328 -25.11 -23.24 -23.78
CA PRO A 328 -26.41 -23.69 -24.25
C PRO A 328 -26.25 -24.58 -25.48
N ILE A 329 -26.99 -25.69 -25.55
CA ILE A 329 -26.96 -26.61 -26.69
C ILE A 329 -28.39 -26.78 -27.18
N ILE A 330 -28.60 -26.70 -28.50
CA ILE A 330 -29.91 -26.93 -29.12
C ILE A 330 -30.36 -28.37 -28.84
N ASP A 331 -31.60 -28.55 -28.39
CA ASP A 331 -32.18 -29.88 -28.31
C ASP A 331 -32.83 -30.25 -29.65
N PHE A 332 -32.06 -30.93 -30.51
CA PHE A 332 -32.53 -31.39 -31.82
C PHE A 332 -33.55 -32.54 -31.75
N GLY A 333 -33.81 -33.12 -30.57
CA GLY A 333 -34.89 -34.09 -30.39
C GLY A 333 -36.29 -33.48 -30.47
N VAL A 334 -36.38 -32.17 -30.26
CA VAL A 334 -37.65 -31.40 -30.23
C VAL A 334 -37.68 -30.32 -31.31
N CYS A 335 -36.53 -29.98 -31.89
CA CYS A 335 -36.37 -28.92 -32.89
C CYS A 335 -36.55 -29.45 -34.33
N GLY A 336 -37.57 -28.96 -35.03
CA GLY A 336 -37.71 -29.19 -36.47
C GLY A 336 -36.65 -28.43 -37.27
N LYS A 337 -36.16 -29.02 -38.36
CA LYS A 337 -35.22 -28.33 -39.27
C LYS A 337 -35.91 -27.12 -39.91
N PRO A 338 -35.20 -25.98 -40.06
CA PRO A 338 -35.67 -24.85 -40.85
C PRO A 338 -36.15 -25.28 -42.25
N VAL A 339 -37.30 -24.75 -42.66
CA VAL A 339 -37.88 -25.03 -43.98
C VAL A 339 -37.13 -24.23 -45.04
N TYR A 340 -36.75 -24.88 -46.13
CA TYR A 340 -36.09 -24.24 -47.25
C TYR A 340 -37.06 -23.27 -47.96
N PRO A 341 -36.72 -21.97 -48.12
CA PRO A 341 -37.57 -21.04 -48.86
C PRO A 341 -37.75 -21.48 -50.31
N ALA A 342 -39.00 -21.50 -50.81
CA ALA A 342 -39.31 -22.01 -52.14
C ALA A 342 -38.58 -21.26 -53.27
N ALA A 343 -38.41 -19.94 -53.15
CA ALA A 343 -37.66 -19.13 -54.10
C ALA A 343 -36.17 -19.49 -54.14
N SER A 344 -35.54 -19.66 -52.97
CA SER A 344 -34.13 -20.07 -52.86
C SER A 344 -33.92 -21.50 -53.35
N LEU A 345 -34.89 -22.40 -53.14
CA LEU A 345 -34.86 -23.75 -53.66
C LEU A 345 -34.91 -23.78 -55.19
N GLN A 346 -35.79 -22.96 -55.80
CA GLN A 346 -35.87 -22.81 -57.26
C GLN A 346 -34.61 -22.20 -57.86
N ALA A 347 -34.01 -21.22 -57.16
CA ALA A 347 -32.78 -20.55 -57.56
C ALA A 347 -31.50 -21.35 -57.25
N LYS A 348 -31.63 -22.53 -56.62
CA LYS A 348 -30.51 -23.40 -56.18
C LYS A 348 -29.48 -22.67 -55.30
N GLU A 349 -29.95 -21.79 -54.42
CA GLU A 349 -29.09 -20.97 -53.55
C GLU A 349 -28.61 -21.75 -52.32
N GLU A 350 -27.31 -21.99 -52.18
CA GLU A 350 -26.73 -22.61 -50.98
C GLU A 350 -25.94 -21.61 -50.15
N GLY A 351 -25.68 -21.92 -48.87
CA GLY A 351 -24.86 -21.05 -48.04
C GLY A 351 -24.85 -21.42 -46.56
N THR A 352 -23.96 -20.77 -45.82
CA THR A 352 -23.80 -21.01 -44.38
C THR A 352 -24.07 -19.74 -43.60
N VAL A 353 -25.05 -19.79 -42.71
CA VAL A 353 -25.42 -18.67 -41.84
C VAL A 353 -24.94 -18.93 -40.40
N ASN A 354 -24.32 -17.91 -39.79
CA ASN A 354 -23.98 -17.92 -38.37
C ASN A 354 -24.92 -16.98 -37.62
N MET A 355 -25.56 -17.49 -36.58
CA MET A 355 -26.54 -16.75 -35.78
C MET A 355 -26.14 -16.77 -34.31
N SER A 356 -26.62 -15.79 -33.55
CA SER A 356 -26.50 -15.73 -32.08
C SER A 356 -27.89 -15.80 -31.46
N PHE A 357 -28.04 -16.61 -30.43
CA PHE A 357 -29.28 -16.76 -29.66
C PHE A 357 -29.03 -16.49 -28.19
N ASP A 358 -29.84 -15.63 -27.58
CA ASP A 358 -29.82 -15.36 -26.15
C ASP A 358 -30.79 -16.31 -25.46
N VAL A 359 -30.26 -17.24 -24.67
CA VAL A 359 -31.05 -18.31 -24.05
C VAL A 359 -31.18 -18.02 -22.56
N ASN A 360 -32.39 -18.13 -22.00
CA ASN A 360 -32.62 -17.95 -20.58
C ASN A 360 -32.32 -19.22 -19.76
N ALA A 361 -32.37 -19.12 -18.43
CA ALA A 361 -32.16 -20.26 -17.52
C ALA A 361 -33.17 -21.42 -17.69
N SER A 362 -34.32 -21.20 -18.37
CA SER A 362 -35.28 -22.26 -18.70
C SER A 362 -35.05 -22.88 -20.09
N GLY A 363 -34.02 -22.46 -20.82
CA GLY A 363 -33.73 -22.98 -22.16
C GLY A 363 -34.50 -22.30 -23.31
N LYS A 364 -35.22 -21.21 -23.05
CA LYS A 364 -35.99 -20.47 -24.05
C LYS A 364 -35.17 -19.33 -24.65
N VAL A 365 -35.29 -19.13 -25.95
CA VAL A 365 -34.68 -18.01 -26.68
C VAL A 365 -35.43 -16.71 -26.33
N LEU A 366 -34.69 -15.71 -25.84
CA LEU A 366 -35.15 -14.34 -25.59
C LEU A 366 -34.85 -13.40 -26.77
N GLY A 367 -33.73 -13.63 -27.46
CA GLY A 367 -33.25 -12.81 -28.57
C GLY A 367 -32.53 -13.65 -29.61
N SER A 368 -32.55 -13.21 -30.87
CA SER A 368 -31.84 -13.87 -31.97
C SER A 368 -31.35 -12.85 -32.99
N SER A 369 -30.13 -13.02 -33.48
CA SER A 369 -29.53 -12.15 -34.50
C SER A 369 -28.64 -12.94 -35.46
N VAL A 370 -28.51 -12.45 -36.70
CA VAL A 370 -27.56 -12.99 -37.68
C VAL A 370 -26.21 -12.33 -37.46
N VAL A 371 -25.17 -13.13 -37.22
CA VAL A 371 -23.79 -12.67 -37.01
C VAL A 371 -23.01 -12.68 -38.32
N LYS A 372 -23.22 -13.69 -39.16
CA LYS A 372 -22.66 -13.78 -40.52
C LYS A 372 -23.71 -14.33 -41.46
N SER A 373 -24.03 -13.55 -42.50
CA SER A 373 -24.99 -13.93 -43.55
C SER A 373 -24.47 -15.10 -44.39
N SER A 374 -25.38 -15.93 -44.88
CA SER A 374 -25.14 -16.95 -45.91
C SER A 374 -24.90 -16.35 -47.29
N GLY A 375 -25.14 -15.06 -47.50
CA GLY A 375 -25.16 -14.39 -48.81
C GLY A 375 -26.59 -14.20 -49.35
N HIS A 376 -27.58 -14.90 -48.79
CA HIS A 376 -28.98 -14.86 -49.22
C HIS A 376 -29.90 -14.53 -48.02
N PRO A 377 -30.53 -13.33 -47.98
CA PRO A 377 -31.35 -12.90 -46.84
C PRO A 377 -32.52 -13.85 -46.51
N ALA A 378 -33.09 -14.51 -47.52
CA ALA A 378 -34.17 -15.48 -47.33
C ALA A 378 -33.71 -16.72 -46.54
N LEU A 379 -32.50 -17.22 -46.83
CA LEU A 379 -31.88 -18.34 -46.13
C LEU A 379 -31.51 -17.98 -44.70
N ASP A 380 -31.04 -16.75 -44.48
CA ASP A 380 -30.69 -16.23 -43.15
C ASP A 380 -31.91 -16.14 -42.24
N GLU A 381 -32.99 -15.54 -42.75
CA GLU A 381 -34.22 -15.34 -41.98
C GLU A 381 -34.95 -16.67 -41.72
N ALA A 382 -34.95 -17.59 -42.69
CA ALA A 382 -35.50 -18.93 -42.51
C ALA A 382 -34.76 -19.72 -41.43
N ALA A 383 -33.43 -19.68 -41.42
CA ALA A 383 -32.62 -20.36 -40.40
C ALA A 383 -32.80 -19.71 -39.02
N ARG A 384 -32.78 -18.37 -38.94
CA ARG A 384 -32.91 -17.63 -37.68
C ARG A 384 -34.27 -17.84 -37.05
N SER A 385 -35.35 -17.62 -37.81
CA SER A 385 -36.73 -17.77 -37.32
C SER A 385 -37.11 -19.23 -37.05
N GLY A 386 -36.50 -20.19 -37.78
CA GLY A 386 -36.66 -21.61 -37.53
C GLY A 386 -36.03 -22.06 -36.22
N ILE A 387 -34.74 -21.75 -36.02
CA ILE A 387 -34.00 -22.16 -34.81
C ILE A 387 -34.44 -21.35 -33.58
N ALA A 388 -34.91 -20.11 -33.74
CA ALA A 388 -35.45 -19.31 -32.63
C ALA A 388 -36.65 -19.97 -31.92
N LYS A 389 -37.37 -20.87 -32.60
CA LYS A 389 -38.51 -21.61 -32.03
C LYS A 389 -38.07 -22.82 -31.20
N CYS A 390 -36.80 -23.19 -31.25
CA CYS A 390 -36.29 -24.38 -30.60
C CYS A 390 -35.96 -24.14 -29.13
N THR A 391 -36.09 -25.21 -28.34
CA THR A 391 -35.69 -25.21 -26.93
C THR A 391 -34.23 -25.64 -26.83
N PHE A 392 -33.48 -24.90 -26.03
CA PHE A 392 -32.08 -25.17 -25.73
C PHE A 392 -31.98 -25.82 -24.36
N LYS A 393 -31.00 -26.70 -24.17
CA LYS A 393 -30.53 -27.04 -22.82
C LYS A 393 -29.80 -25.80 -22.29
N PRO A 394 -30.22 -25.22 -21.15
CA PRO A 394 -29.67 -23.96 -20.64
C PRO A 394 -28.19 -24.11 -20.30
N ALA A 395 -27.50 -22.98 -20.22
CA ALA A 395 -26.13 -22.98 -19.72
C ALA A 395 -26.11 -23.34 -18.23
N LEU A 396 -25.01 -23.94 -17.77
CA LEU A 396 -24.80 -24.24 -16.36
C LEU A 396 -23.61 -23.44 -15.83
N ALA A 397 -23.76 -22.84 -14.65
CA ALA A 397 -22.68 -22.26 -13.87
C ALA A 397 -22.85 -22.68 -12.40
N GLY A 398 -21.84 -23.32 -11.81
CA GLY A 398 -21.92 -23.87 -10.46
C GLY A 398 -23.06 -24.90 -10.31
N GLY A 399 -23.30 -25.72 -11.34
CA GLY A 399 -24.40 -26.69 -11.39
C GLY A 399 -25.82 -26.10 -11.50
N LYS A 400 -25.98 -24.77 -11.61
CA LYS A 400 -27.29 -24.12 -11.73
C LYS A 400 -27.55 -23.58 -13.15
N PRO A 401 -28.78 -23.68 -13.68
CA PRO A 401 -29.14 -23.08 -14.96
C PRO A 401 -29.00 -21.56 -14.94
N VAL A 402 -28.30 -21.00 -15.92
CA VAL A 402 -28.10 -19.56 -16.10
C VAL A 402 -28.40 -19.14 -17.54
N SER A 403 -28.76 -17.87 -17.70
CA SER A 403 -28.96 -17.28 -19.04
C SER A 403 -27.62 -17.05 -19.72
N ALA A 404 -27.51 -17.40 -21.01
CA ALA A 404 -26.29 -17.22 -21.79
C ALA A 404 -26.57 -17.15 -23.30
N SER A 405 -25.69 -16.47 -24.03
CA SER A 405 -25.74 -16.41 -25.49
C SER A 405 -24.98 -17.57 -26.14
N VAL A 406 -25.51 -18.12 -27.24
CA VAL A 406 -24.89 -19.21 -28.01
C VAL A 406 -24.83 -18.86 -29.49
N LYS A 407 -23.69 -19.16 -30.12
CA LYS A 407 -23.53 -19.06 -31.58
C LYS A 407 -23.86 -20.39 -32.23
N VAL A 408 -24.69 -20.35 -33.26
CA VAL A 408 -25.16 -21.53 -34.01
C VAL A 408 -24.85 -21.31 -35.48
N GLN A 409 -24.25 -22.32 -36.10
CA GLN A 409 -24.02 -22.37 -37.54
C GLN A 409 -25.05 -23.29 -38.18
N TYR A 410 -25.69 -22.84 -39.26
CA TYR A 410 -26.60 -23.65 -40.06
C TYR A 410 -26.15 -23.64 -41.52
N VAL A 411 -26.07 -24.82 -42.12
CA VAL A 411 -25.60 -25.03 -43.50
C VAL A 411 -26.80 -25.41 -44.36
N TRP A 412 -27.08 -24.61 -45.39
CA TRP A 412 -28.04 -24.91 -46.43
C TRP A 412 -27.33 -25.64 -47.57
N SER A 413 -27.80 -26.85 -47.89
CA SER A 413 -27.30 -27.63 -49.03
C SER A 413 -28.42 -28.41 -49.71
N LEU A 414 -28.31 -28.53 -51.03
CA LEU A 414 -29.18 -29.22 -51.97
C LEU A 414 -28.56 -30.59 -52.27
N ASN A 415 -28.62 -31.51 -51.31
CA ASN A 415 -28.19 -32.89 -51.52
C ASN A 415 -29.02 -33.60 -52.60
#